data_AF-A0A1I7SXW8-F1
#
_entry.id   AF-A0A1I7SXW8-F1
#
_cell.length_a   1.000
_cell.length_b   1.000
_cell.length_c   1.000
_cell.angle_alpha   90.00
_cell.angle_beta   90.00
_cell.angle_gamma   90.00
#
_symmetry.space_group_name_H-M   'P 1'
#
loop_
_entity.id
_entity.type
_entity.pdbx_description
1 polymer ?
#
loop_
_entity_poly.entity_id
_entity_poly.type
_entity_poly.pdbx_seq_one_letter_code
_entity_poly.pdbx_strand_id
1 'polypeptide(L)'
;MVHDLVLYVYRNQLQKYIEVFVQKVNAARVPIVVGALLDVDCSEYAIKQLIINTRGKFDIDELVEEVDKRNCLKLLNHWLESRIQEGASDAATHNAMAKIYMKPEDISITVKAFKAADLPNELIELLEKIVLHNSAFSEHRNLQNLLILTASRADRTRVMDYIQKLDNYDAPDIANIAITSELYEEAFAIFKKFDVNSSAINVLIENVNNLDRAYEFAEKCNQSDVWASLAKAQLKQDLVKEAVDSFIKAEDPGAYKEVVNKCSQTEHCEDLVRYFQMARKKSRESYIE
;
A
#
# COMPACT_ATOMS: atom_id res chain seq x y z
N MET A 1 29.40 -12.92 -10.88
CA MET A 1 30.11 -13.84 -11.81
C MET A 1 29.91 -13.48 -13.28
N VAL A 2 28.69 -13.51 -13.86
CA VAL A 2 28.50 -13.09 -15.27
C VAL A 2 28.80 -11.60 -15.46
N HIS A 3 28.35 -10.76 -14.53
CA HIS A 3 28.64 -9.33 -14.51
C HIS A 3 30.16 -9.05 -14.51
N ASP A 4 30.90 -9.63 -13.55
CA ASP A 4 32.36 -9.47 -13.44
C ASP A 4 33.12 -9.98 -14.68
N LEU A 5 32.64 -11.06 -15.29
CA LEU A 5 33.19 -11.59 -16.53
C LEU A 5 33.01 -10.59 -17.68
N VAL A 6 31.84 -9.98 -17.83
CA VAL A 6 31.57 -8.96 -18.86
C VAL A 6 32.49 -7.76 -18.66
N LEU A 7 32.65 -7.29 -17.41
CA LEU A 7 33.57 -6.19 -17.08
C LEU A 7 35.01 -6.54 -17.47
N TYR A 8 35.47 -7.75 -17.15
CA TYR A 8 36.81 -8.22 -17.50
C TYR A 8 37.01 -8.29 -19.02
N VAL A 9 36.07 -8.89 -19.75
CA VAL A 9 36.13 -9.04 -21.22
C VAL A 9 36.11 -7.66 -21.90
N TYR A 10 35.31 -6.73 -21.41
CA TYR A 10 35.24 -5.37 -21.94
C TYR A 10 36.56 -4.60 -21.74
N ARG A 11 37.13 -4.65 -20.53
CA ARG A 11 38.43 -4.01 -20.20
C ARG A 11 39.58 -4.53 -21.07
N ASN A 12 39.51 -5.78 -21.51
CA ASN A 12 40.50 -6.38 -22.39
C ASN A 12 40.21 -6.16 -23.89
N GLN A 13 39.28 -5.25 -24.25
CA GLN A 13 38.91 -4.94 -25.65
C GLN A 13 38.33 -6.14 -26.41
N LEU A 14 37.77 -7.13 -25.71
CA LEU A 14 37.26 -8.38 -26.28
C LEU A 14 35.73 -8.33 -26.53
N GLN A 15 35.20 -7.18 -26.96
CA GLN A 15 33.76 -6.91 -27.05
C GLN A 15 32.99 -7.91 -27.94
N LYS A 16 33.60 -8.37 -29.03
CA LYS A 16 33.01 -9.38 -29.93
C LYS A 16 32.61 -10.68 -29.20
N TYR A 17 33.32 -11.05 -28.13
CA TYR A 17 33.01 -12.25 -27.37
C TYR A 17 31.78 -12.08 -26.46
N ILE A 18 31.46 -10.84 -26.07
CA ILE A 18 30.24 -10.52 -25.32
C ILE A 18 29.01 -10.79 -26.20
N GLU A 19 29.03 -10.31 -27.45
CA GLU A 19 27.97 -10.58 -28.42
C GLU A 19 27.82 -12.09 -28.70
N VAL A 20 28.94 -12.80 -28.89
CA VAL A 20 28.92 -14.25 -29.11
C VAL A 20 28.36 -15.00 -27.91
N PHE A 21 28.71 -14.59 -26.68
CA PHE A 21 28.20 -15.19 -25.46
C PHE A 21 26.67 -15.06 -25.38
N VAL A 22 26.15 -13.86 -25.60
CA VAL A 22 24.71 -13.60 -25.55
C VAL A 22 23.96 -14.34 -26.67
N GLN A 23 24.49 -14.33 -27.90
CA GLN A 23 23.82 -14.96 -29.04
C GLN A 23 23.88 -16.48 -29.04
N LYS A 24 25.01 -17.09 -28.63
CA LYS A 24 25.26 -18.52 -28.79
C LYS A 24 25.25 -19.33 -27.50
N VAL A 25 25.50 -18.70 -26.35
CA VAL A 25 25.64 -19.42 -25.07
C VAL A 25 24.39 -19.26 -24.24
N ASN A 26 24.00 -18.02 -23.93
CA ASN A 26 22.82 -17.79 -23.10
C ASN A 26 22.20 -16.40 -23.32
N ALA A 27 21.15 -16.36 -24.14
CA ALA A 27 20.38 -15.15 -24.40
C ALA A 27 19.61 -14.66 -23.16
N ALA A 28 19.26 -15.52 -22.21
CA ALA A 28 18.56 -15.09 -20.99
C ALA A 28 19.41 -14.17 -20.09
N ARG A 29 20.72 -14.03 -20.38
CA ARG A 29 21.63 -13.14 -19.63
C ARG A 29 21.76 -11.75 -20.23
N VAL A 30 21.02 -11.41 -21.29
CA VAL A 30 20.99 -10.05 -21.87
C VAL A 30 20.81 -8.96 -20.81
N PRO A 31 19.85 -9.04 -19.87
CA PRO A 31 19.63 -7.98 -18.88
C PRO A 31 20.89 -7.63 -18.08
N ILE A 32 21.51 -8.65 -17.50
CA ILE A 32 22.72 -8.51 -16.68
C ILE A 32 23.92 -8.02 -17.49
N VAL A 33 24.05 -8.48 -18.75
CA VAL A 33 25.13 -8.07 -19.66
C VAL A 33 24.96 -6.61 -20.08
N VAL A 34 23.74 -6.19 -20.42
CA VAL A 34 23.42 -4.79 -20.73
C VAL A 34 23.71 -3.90 -19.52
N GLY A 35 23.32 -4.34 -18.32
CA GLY A 35 23.66 -3.65 -17.09
C GLY A 35 25.17 -3.46 -16.90
N ALA A 36 25.95 -4.53 -17.04
CA ALA A 36 27.41 -4.45 -16.95
C ALA A 36 28.05 -3.54 -18.00
N LEU A 37 27.49 -3.49 -19.22
CA LEU A 37 27.95 -2.61 -20.29
C LEU A 37 27.65 -1.14 -20.00
N LEU A 38 26.51 -0.85 -19.37
CA LEU A 38 26.18 0.50 -18.91
C LEU A 38 27.13 0.98 -17.80
N ASP A 39 27.54 0.09 -16.89
CA ASP A 39 28.48 0.43 -15.80
C ASP A 39 29.90 0.77 -16.28
N VAL A 40 30.24 0.44 -17.54
CA VAL A 40 31.55 0.74 -18.16
C VAL A 40 31.45 1.79 -19.26
N ASP A 41 30.35 2.57 -19.27
CA ASP A 41 30.09 3.62 -20.25
C ASP A 41 30.20 3.12 -21.70
N CYS A 42 29.74 1.88 -21.96
CA CYS A 42 29.70 1.35 -23.31
C CYS A 42 28.78 2.19 -24.20
N SER A 43 29.16 2.36 -25.47
CA SER A 43 28.38 3.16 -26.42
C SER A 43 26.94 2.64 -26.53
N GLU A 44 25.97 3.56 -26.47
CA GLU A 44 24.56 3.19 -26.59
C GLU A 44 24.26 2.44 -27.89
N TYR A 45 24.98 2.76 -28.98
CA TYR A 45 24.85 2.08 -30.26
C TYR A 45 25.18 0.59 -30.15
N ALA A 46 26.28 0.24 -29.48
CA ALA A 46 26.68 -1.16 -29.27
C ALA A 46 25.65 -1.91 -28.42
N ILE A 47 25.13 -1.28 -27.36
CA ILE A 47 24.09 -1.86 -26.51
C ILE A 47 22.80 -2.09 -27.31
N LYS A 48 22.33 -1.09 -28.08
CA LYS A 48 21.14 -1.21 -28.93
C LYS A 48 21.30 -2.33 -29.97
N GLN A 49 22.46 -2.42 -30.61
CA GLN A 49 22.76 -3.50 -31.57
C GLN A 49 22.78 -4.86 -30.89
N LEU A 50 23.35 -4.98 -29.69
CA LEU A 50 23.35 -6.24 -28.94
C LEU A 50 21.92 -6.71 -28.63
N ILE A 51 21.05 -5.80 -28.20
CA ILE A 51 19.64 -6.11 -27.89
C ILE A 51 18.90 -6.56 -29.18
N ILE A 52 19.03 -5.80 -30.27
CA ILE A 52 18.37 -6.11 -31.57
C ILE A 52 18.87 -7.44 -32.14
N ASN A 53 20.19 -7.69 -32.08
CA ASN A 53 20.79 -8.87 -32.67
C ASN A 53 20.64 -10.14 -31.82
N THR A 54 20.12 -10.01 -30.60
CA THR A 54 19.87 -11.18 -29.75
C THR A 54 18.61 -11.90 -30.23
N ARG A 55 18.82 -13.06 -30.88
CA ARG A 55 17.75 -13.90 -31.44
C ARG A 55 17.05 -14.82 -30.43
N GLY A 56 17.42 -14.75 -29.15
CA GLY A 56 16.89 -15.61 -28.10
C GLY A 56 15.86 -14.92 -27.22
N LYS A 57 15.08 -15.70 -26.46
CA LYS A 57 14.15 -15.17 -25.45
C LYS A 57 14.93 -14.70 -24.23
N PHE A 58 14.72 -13.45 -23.85
CA PHE A 58 15.18 -12.86 -22.58
C PHE A 58 14.02 -12.14 -21.93
N ASP A 59 14.13 -11.92 -20.62
CA ASP A 59 13.11 -11.24 -19.84
C ASP A 59 13.20 -9.72 -20.05
N ILE A 60 12.10 -9.11 -20.48
CA ILE A 60 12.01 -7.68 -20.77
C ILE A 60 11.91 -6.89 -19.46
N ASP A 61 11.20 -7.42 -18.46
CA ASP A 61 11.06 -6.77 -17.16
C ASP A 61 12.44 -6.68 -16.48
N GLU A 62 13.23 -7.77 -16.52
CA GLU A 62 14.60 -7.78 -15.99
C GLU A 62 15.51 -6.80 -16.75
N LEU A 63 15.40 -6.71 -18.09
CA LEU A 63 16.16 -5.74 -18.90
C LEU A 63 15.81 -4.30 -18.53
N VAL A 64 14.51 -4.00 -18.43
CA VAL A 64 14.01 -2.67 -18.07
C VAL A 64 14.47 -2.29 -16.67
N GLU A 65 14.42 -3.22 -15.71
CA GLU A 65 14.91 -3.01 -14.35
C GLU A 65 16.41 -2.70 -14.31
N GLU A 66 17.24 -3.46 -15.02
CA GLU A 66 18.70 -3.23 -15.06
C GLU A 66 19.06 -1.89 -15.71
N VAL A 67 18.32 -1.46 -16.74
CA VAL A 67 18.54 -0.17 -17.39
C VAL A 67 17.98 0.99 -16.54
N ASP A 68 16.89 0.76 -15.81
CA ASP A 68 16.27 1.75 -14.90
C ASP A 68 17.12 2.04 -13.67
N LYS A 69 17.71 1.02 -13.04
CA LYS A 69 18.67 1.19 -11.95
C LYS A 69 19.81 2.16 -12.28
N ARG A 70 20.11 2.30 -13.57
CA ARG A 70 21.20 3.14 -14.10
C ARG A 70 20.69 4.44 -14.73
N ASN A 71 19.41 4.75 -14.59
CA ASN A 71 18.74 5.92 -15.17
C ASN A 71 18.85 6.04 -16.70
N CYS A 72 19.05 4.93 -17.41
CA CYS A 72 19.26 4.91 -18.86
C CYS A 72 18.04 4.42 -19.67
N LEU A 73 16.83 4.42 -19.08
CA LEU A 73 15.63 3.82 -19.68
C LEU A 73 15.31 4.29 -21.11
N LYS A 74 15.63 5.56 -21.42
CA LYS A 74 15.43 6.13 -22.77
C LYS A 74 16.19 5.39 -23.87
N LEU A 75 17.24 4.64 -23.52
CA LEU A 75 17.99 3.80 -24.45
C LEU A 75 17.11 2.75 -25.12
N LEU A 76 16.09 2.26 -24.41
CA LEU A 76 15.19 1.19 -24.86
C LEU A 76 14.02 1.70 -25.73
N ASN A 77 13.77 3.02 -25.81
CA ASN A 77 12.60 3.60 -26.50
C ASN A 77 12.40 3.05 -27.91
N HIS A 78 13.39 3.26 -28.79
CA HIS A 78 13.28 2.85 -30.18
C HIS A 78 13.10 1.33 -30.32
N TRP A 79 13.69 0.55 -29.41
CA TRP A 79 13.56 -0.90 -29.44
C TRP A 79 12.16 -1.35 -29.02
N LEU A 80 11.61 -0.78 -27.94
CA LEU A 80 10.26 -1.05 -27.46
C LEU A 80 9.18 -0.58 -28.47
N GLU A 81 9.40 0.56 -29.14
CA GLU A 81 8.51 1.06 -30.20
C GLU A 81 8.46 0.13 -31.41
N SER A 82 9.61 -0.36 -31.88
CA SER A 82 9.68 -1.35 -32.97
C SER A 82 8.90 -2.61 -32.61
N ARG A 83 9.03 -3.07 -31.36
CA ARG A 83 8.31 -4.24 -30.84
C ARG A 83 6.79 -4.04 -30.85
N ILE A 84 6.30 -2.88 -30.41
CA ILE A 84 4.87 -2.56 -30.46
C ILE A 84 4.37 -2.50 -31.91
N GLN A 85 5.15 -1.90 -32.82
CA GLN A 85 4.80 -1.84 -34.25
C GLN A 85 4.79 -3.22 -34.92
N GLU A 86 5.67 -4.13 -34.48
CA GLU A 86 5.69 -5.54 -34.89
C GLU A 86 4.53 -6.36 -34.30
N GLY A 87 3.67 -5.75 -33.47
CA GLY A 87 2.47 -6.36 -32.91
C GLY A 87 2.68 -7.02 -31.54
N ALA A 88 3.76 -6.72 -30.83
CA ALA A 88 3.96 -7.23 -29.48
C ALA A 88 2.90 -6.66 -28.52
N SER A 89 2.11 -7.55 -27.92
CA SER A 89 1.07 -7.23 -26.93
C SER A 89 1.47 -7.58 -25.49
N ASP A 90 2.75 -7.84 -25.24
CA ASP A 90 3.21 -8.22 -23.91
C ASP A 90 3.16 -7.03 -22.93
N ALA A 91 2.78 -7.33 -21.68
CA ALA A 91 2.60 -6.33 -20.63
C ALA A 91 3.91 -5.61 -20.28
N ALA A 92 5.04 -6.34 -20.32
CA ALA A 92 6.37 -5.80 -20.04
C ALA A 92 6.74 -4.65 -20.98
N THR A 93 6.53 -4.81 -22.29
CA THR A 93 6.81 -3.78 -23.30
C THR A 93 5.94 -2.53 -23.09
N HIS A 94 4.65 -2.71 -22.78
CA HIS A 94 3.72 -1.59 -22.54
C HIS A 94 4.05 -0.84 -21.24
N ASN A 95 4.34 -1.57 -20.16
CA ASN A 95 4.73 -0.98 -18.88
C ASN A 95 6.03 -0.20 -19.00
N ALA A 96 7.03 -0.76 -19.70
CA ALA A 96 8.31 -0.10 -19.95
C ALA A 96 8.13 1.21 -20.75
N MET A 97 7.33 1.18 -21.82
CA MET A 97 7.02 2.38 -22.60
C MET A 97 6.31 3.45 -21.77
N ALA A 98 5.32 3.05 -20.98
CA ALA A 98 4.64 3.97 -20.07
C ALA A 98 5.60 4.56 -19.03
N LYS A 99 6.54 3.77 -18.50
CA LYS A 99 7.58 4.25 -17.58
C LYS A 99 8.54 5.24 -18.22
N ILE A 100 8.83 5.12 -19.52
CA ILE A 100 9.70 6.06 -20.23
C ILE A 100 8.97 7.36 -20.61
N TYR A 101 7.72 7.26 -21.07
CA TYR A 101 6.96 8.38 -21.61
C TYR A 101 6.14 9.14 -20.57
N MET A 102 5.67 8.48 -19.50
CA MET A 102 4.94 9.14 -18.43
C MET A 102 5.91 9.45 -17.29
N LYS A 103 6.45 10.66 -17.24
CA LYS A 103 7.13 11.07 -16.01
C LYS A 103 6.11 11.38 -14.92
N PRO A 104 6.47 11.23 -13.63
CA PRO A 104 5.64 11.70 -12.52
C PRO A 104 5.19 13.16 -12.67
N GLU A 105 6.02 13.99 -13.29
CA GLU A 105 5.72 15.41 -13.58
C GLU A 105 4.57 15.58 -14.58
N ASP A 106 4.55 14.78 -15.66
CA ASP A 106 3.51 14.83 -16.68
C ASP A 106 2.16 14.37 -16.11
N ILE A 107 2.18 13.33 -15.25
CA ILE A 107 0.99 12.87 -14.52
C ILE A 107 0.41 13.99 -13.66
N SER A 108 1.27 14.76 -12.97
CA SER A 108 0.84 15.90 -12.14
C SER A 108 0.18 17.01 -12.96
N ILE A 109 0.71 17.33 -14.15
CA ILE A 109 0.13 18.33 -15.05
C ILE A 109 -1.24 17.86 -15.54
N THR A 110 -1.34 16.61 -15.99
CA THR A 110 -2.60 16.02 -16.47
C THR A 110 -3.65 16.00 -15.36
N VAL A 111 -3.29 15.54 -14.15
CA VAL A 111 -4.17 15.58 -12.97
C VAL A 111 -4.67 17.00 -12.70
N LYS A 112 -3.78 17.99 -12.70
CA LYS A 112 -4.17 19.40 -12.47
C LYS A 112 -5.13 19.90 -13.52
N ALA A 113 -4.94 19.54 -14.79
CA ALA A 113 -5.84 19.90 -15.88
C ALA A 113 -7.24 19.30 -15.67
N PHE A 114 -7.34 18.00 -15.36
CA PHE A 114 -8.62 17.36 -15.07
C PHE A 114 -9.33 17.94 -13.85
N LYS A 115 -8.58 18.23 -12.77
CA LYS A 115 -9.13 18.89 -11.58
C LYS A 115 -9.62 20.31 -11.87
N ALA A 116 -8.91 21.07 -12.69
CA ALA A 116 -9.31 22.42 -13.08
C ALA A 116 -10.53 22.42 -14.04
N ALA A 117 -10.68 21.36 -14.82
CA ALA A 117 -11.82 21.15 -15.71
C ALA A 117 -13.06 20.55 -15.02
N ASP A 118 -12.97 20.23 -13.72
CA ASP A 118 -14.03 19.59 -12.94
C ASP A 118 -14.54 18.27 -13.56
N LEU A 119 -13.60 17.45 -14.04
CA LEU A 119 -13.85 16.15 -14.68
C LEU A 119 -13.33 15.00 -13.79
N PRO A 120 -14.05 14.66 -12.69
CA PRO A 120 -13.57 13.66 -11.74
C PRO A 120 -13.67 12.23 -12.26
N ASN A 121 -14.63 11.90 -13.12
CA ASN A 121 -14.82 10.54 -13.63
C ASN A 121 -13.71 10.16 -14.61
N GLU A 122 -13.37 11.06 -15.53
CA GLU A 122 -12.27 10.90 -16.47
C GLU A 122 -10.93 10.80 -15.74
N LEU A 123 -10.77 11.57 -14.65
CA LEU A 123 -9.59 11.49 -13.78
C LEU A 123 -9.49 10.12 -13.09
N ILE A 124 -10.61 9.57 -12.60
CA ILE A 124 -10.64 8.22 -12.00
C ILE A 124 -10.21 7.18 -13.03
N GLU A 125 -10.78 7.18 -14.24
CA GLU A 125 -10.42 6.20 -15.29
C GLU A 125 -8.92 6.27 -15.66
N LEU A 126 -8.38 7.48 -15.76
CA LEU A 126 -6.95 7.67 -16.03
C LEU A 126 -6.11 7.11 -14.88
N LEU A 127 -6.46 7.43 -13.63
CA LEU A 127 -5.75 6.96 -12.45
C LEU A 127 -5.87 5.45 -12.26
N GLU A 128 -7.00 4.81 -12.59
CA GLU A 128 -7.13 3.34 -12.58
C GLU A 128 -6.16 2.69 -13.56
N LYS A 129 -6.02 3.22 -14.78
CA LYS A 129 -5.07 2.70 -15.76
C LYS A 129 -3.63 2.87 -15.30
N ILE A 130 -3.30 3.99 -14.67
CA ILE A 130 -1.94 4.26 -14.19
C ILE A 130 -1.62 3.44 -12.93
N VAL A 131 -2.49 3.44 -11.94
CA VAL A 131 -2.21 2.86 -10.62
C VAL A 131 -2.46 1.36 -10.59
N LEU A 132 -3.53 0.87 -11.22
CA LEU A 132 -3.90 -0.57 -11.14
C LEU A 132 -3.25 -1.42 -12.23
N HIS A 133 -2.98 -0.86 -13.42
CA HIS A 133 -2.50 -1.63 -14.56
C HIS A 133 -1.01 -1.43 -14.87
N ASN A 134 -0.38 -0.38 -14.33
CA ASN A 134 1.04 -0.10 -14.54
C ASN A 134 1.83 -0.27 -13.25
N SER A 135 2.66 -1.32 -13.21
CA SER A 135 3.51 -1.62 -12.05
C SER A 135 4.46 -0.49 -11.68
N ALA A 136 4.89 0.34 -12.64
CA ALA A 136 5.79 1.46 -12.39
C ALA A 136 5.19 2.56 -11.49
N PHE A 137 3.85 2.68 -11.45
CA PHE A 137 3.15 3.70 -10.66
C PHE A 137 2.26 3.11 -9.57
N SER A 138 2.13 1.79 -9.53
CA SER A 138 1.36 1.08 -8.51
C SER A 138 1.83 1.43 -7.09
N GLU A 139 3.14 1.54 -6.85
CA GLU A 139 3.69 1.88 -5.52
C GLU A 139 3.64 3.38 -5.18
N HIS A 140 3.12 4.23 -6.07
CA HIS A 140 3.22 5.68 -5.90
C HIS A 140 2.12 6.23 -4.97
N ARG A 141 2.44 6.37 -3.68
CA ARG A 141 1.54 6.86 -2.61
C ARG A 141 0.64 8.04 -3.00
N ASN A 142 1.21 9.09 -3.60
CA ASN A 142 0.42 10.28 -3.96
C ASN A 142 -0.66 10.00 -5.02
N LEU A 143 -0.42 9.06 -5.94
CA LEU A 143 -1.38 8.69 -6.97
C LEU A 143 -2.47 7.80 -6.40
N GLN A 144 -2.12 6.87 -5.51
CA GLN A 144 -3.09 6.07 -4.78
C GLN A 144 -4.01 6.96 -3.92
N ASN A 145 -3.42 7.88 -3.13
CA ASN A 145 -4.17 8.86 -2.35
C ASN A 145 -5.13 9.65 -3.24
N LEU A 146 -4.65 10.17 -4.37
CA LEU A 146 -5.47 10.93 -5.28
C LEU A 146 -6.62 10.12 -5.88
N LEU A 147 -6.39 8.85 -6.25
CA LEU A 147 -7.42 7.97 -6.79
C LEU A 147 -8.53 7.76 -5.77
N ILE A 148 -8.18 7.38 -4.54
CA ILE A 148 -9.15 7.15 -3.45
C ILE A 148 -9.91 8.45 -3.11
N LEU A 149 -9.22 9.58 -3.04
CA LEU A 149 -9.82 10.88 -2.73
C LEU A 149 -10.76 11.41 -3.81
N THR A 150 -10.45 11.13 -5.07
CA THR A 150 -11.30 11.53 -6.20
C THR A 150 -12.52 10.63 -6.24
N ALA A 151 -12.33 9.33 -6.06
CA ALA A 151 -13.40 8.35 -5.99
C ALA A 151 -14.36 8.62 -4.82
N SER A 152 -13.87 8.95 -3.62
CA SER A 152 -14.75 9.21 -2.47
C SER A 152 -15.74 10.36 -2.69
N ARG A 153 -15.39 11.31 -3.59
CA ARG A 153 -16.24 12.46 -3.93
C ARG A 153 -17.14 12.21 -5.13
N ALA A 154 -16.70 11.44 -6.12
CA ALA A 154 -17.40 11.28 -7.39
C ALA A 154 -18.07 9.91 -7.58
N ASP A 155 -17.42 8.83 -7.13
CA ASP A 155 -17.93 7.46 -7.25
C ASP A 155 -17.55 6.63 -6.01
N ARG A 156 -18.45 6.67 -5.01
CA ARG A 156 -18.28 5.96 -3.73
C ARG A 156 -18.23 4.45 -3.89
N THR A 157 -18.84 3.90 -4.94
CA THR A 157 -19.01 2.44 -5.09
C THR A 157 -17.69 1.71 -5.30
N ARG A 158 -16.68 2.39 -5.85
CA ARG A 158 -15.38 1.82 -6.16
C ARG A 158 -14.35 1.96 -5.04
N VAL A 159 -14.63 2.80 -4.04
CA VAL A 159 -13.66 3.14 -2.98
C VAL A 159 -13.22 1.91 -2.21
N MET A 160 -14.16 1.02 -1.88
CA MET A 160 -13.87 -0.24 -1.18
C MET A 160 -12.94 -1.15 -1.99
N ASP A 161 -13.17 -1.28 -3.30
CA ASP A 161 -12.31 -2.09 -4.19
C ASP A 161 -10.88 -1.54 -4.23
N TYR A 162 -10.73 -0.21 -4.26
CA TYR A 162 -9.41 0.43 -4.22
C TYR A 162 -8.70 0.20 -2.88
N ILE A 163 -9.40 0.33 -1.76
CA ILE A 163 -8.86 0.05 -0.41
C ILE A 163 -8.35 -1.39 -0.32
N GLN A 164 -9.06 -2.35 -0.91
CA GLN A 164 -8.64 -3.74 -0.91
C GLN A 164 -7.38 -3.97 -1.77
N LYS A 165 -7.32 -3.37 -2.97
CA LYS A 165 -6.26 -3.59 -3.95
C LYS A 165 -4.98 -2.78 -3.73
N LEU A 166 -5.07 -1.63 -3.06
CA LEU A 166 -3.96 -0.69 -2.89
C LEU A 166 -3.35 -0.81 -1.49
N ASP A 167 -2.03 -0.69 -1.37
CA ASP A 167 -1.31 -0.90 -0.10
C ASP A 167 -0.43 0.29 0.33
N ASN A 168 -0.20 1.27 -0.54
CA ASN A 168 0.82 2.32 -0.34
C ASN A 168 0.25 3.72 -0.07
N TYR A 169 -1.03 3.84 0.27
CA TYR A 169 -1.68 5.11 0.57
C TYR A 169 -1.51 5.51 2.05
N ASP A 170 -1.83 6.78 2.36
CA ASP A 170 -1.82 7.29 3.73
C ASP A 170 -3.04 6.81 4.51
N ALA A 171 -2.92 5.71 5.24
CA ALA A 171 -4.06 5.10 5.93
C ALA A 171 -4.78 6.03 6.92
N PRO A 172 -4.09 6.71 7.88
CA PRO A 172 -4.76 7.65 8.79
C PRO A 172 -5.49 8.78 8.08
N ASP A 173 -4.84 9.44 7.11
CA ASP A 173 -5.44 10.60 6.44
C ASP A 173 -6.62 10.19 5.54
N ILE A 174 -6.47 9.10 4.78
CA ILE A 174 -7.53 8.60 3.91
C ILE A 174 -8.72 8.08 4.72
N ALA A 175 -8.48 7.40 5.86
CA ALA A 175 -9.55 6.95 6.74
C ALA A 175 -10.33 8.11 7.36
N ASN A 176 -9.65 9.18 7.81
CA ASN A 176 -10.31 10.39 8.32
C ASN A 176 -11.18 11.07 7.25
N ILE A 177 -10.71 11.09 6.00
CA ILE A 177 -11.48 11.63 4.88
C ILE A 177 -12.67 10.73 4.55
N ALA A 178 -12.51 9.41 4.64
CA ALA A 178 -13.61 8.45 4.48
C ALA A 178 -14.69 8.66 5.57
N ILE A 179 -14.31 8.83 6.83
CA ILE A 179 -15.23 9.18 7.93
C ILE A 179 -15.97 10.49 7.62
N THR A 180 -15.25 11.54 7.23
CA THR A 180 -15.83 12.84 6.87
C THR A 180 -16.79 12.75 5.68
N SER A 181 -16.59 11.75 4.82
CA SER A 181 -17.43 11.49 3.64
C SER A 181 -18.55 10.47 3.91
N GLU A 182 -18.76 10.08 5.17
CA GLU A 182 -19.74 9.06 5.62
C GLU A 182 -19.49 7.64 5.05
N LEU A 183 -18.24 7.35 4.68
CA LEU A 183 -17.77 6.06 4.18
C LEU A 183 -17.16 5.24 5.34
N TYR A 184 -18.01 4.82 6.26
CA TYR A 184 -17.55 4.22 7.53
C TYR A 184 -17.03 2.79 7.39
N GLU A 185 -17.59 1.98 6.48
CA GLU A 185 -17.10 0.62 6.22
C GLU A 185 -15.71 0.66 5.57
N GLU A 186 -15.50 1.60 4.65
CA GLU A 186 -14.22 1.88 4.01
C GLU A 186 -13.19 2.35 5.05
N ALA A 187 -13.56 3.30 5.91
CA ALA A 187 -12.69 3.78 6.98
C ALA A 187 -12.29 2.65 7.94
N PHE A 188 -13.25 1.81 8.33
CA PHE A 188 -12.98 0.64 9.16
C PHE A 188 -12.05 -0.36 8.47
N ALA A 189 -12.29 -0.65 7.18
CA ALA A 189 -11.46 -1.55 6.39
C ALA A 189 -10.01 -1.04 6.29
N ILE A 190 -9.82 0.27 6.10
CA ILE A 190 -8.48 0.89 6.09
C ILE A 190 -7.79 0.68 7.44
N PHE A 191 -8.41 1.07 8.56
CA PHE A 191 -7.75 0.93 9.86
C PHE A 191 -7.44 -0.52 10.21
N LYS A 192 -8.33 -1.45 9.87
CA LYS A 192 -8.11 -2.88 10.04
C LYS A 192 -6.95 -3.38 9.18
N LYS A 193 -6.82 -2.89 7.94
CA LYS A 193 -5.75 -3.30 7.02
C LYS A 193 -4.36 -2.85 7.47
N PHE A 194 -4.28 -1.72 8.17
CA PHE A 194 -3.02 -1.14 8.66
C PHE A 194 -2.80 -1.36 10.17
N ASP A 195 -3.51 -2.31 10.78
CA ASP A 195 -3.40 -2.69 12.20
C ASP A 195 -3.61 -1.53 13.20
N VAL A 196 -4.30 -0.46 12.81
CA VAL A 196 -4.63 0.68 13.67
C VAL A 196 -5.94 0.40 14.43
N ASN A 197 -5.92 -0.63 15.27
CA ASN A 197 -7.13 -1.18 15.89
C ASN A 197 -7.86 -0.19 16.81
N SER A 198 -7.14 0.71 17.50
CA SER A 198 -7.74 1.74 18.36
C SER A 198 -8.63 2.70 17.57
N SER A 199 -8.21 3.10 16.37
CA SER A 199 -9.03 3.93 15.47
C SER A 199 -10.13 3.10 14.81
N ALA A 200 -9.85 1.86 14.42
CA ALA A 200 -10.83 0.96 13.81
C ALA A 200 -12.05 0.76 14.72
N ILE A 201 -11.85 0.50 16.01
CA ILE A 201 -12.97 0.30 16.93
C ILE A 201 -13.77 1.57 17.17
N ASN A 202 -13.11 2.73 17.21
CA ASN A 202 -13.80 4.02 17.34
C ASN A 202 -14.71 4.30 16.14
N VAL A 203 -14.35 3.84 14.93
CA VAL A 203 -15.25 3.93 13.77
C VAL A 203 -16.53 3.12 14.02
N LEU A 204 -16.42 1.88 14.52
CA LEU A 204 -17.58 1.04 14.82
C LEU A 204 -18.46 1.61 15.94
N ILE A 205 -17.83 2.21 16.95
CA ILE A 205 -18.50 2.77 18.13
C ILE A 205 -19.19 4.09 17.81
N GLU A 206 -18.46 5.07 17.27
CA GLU A 206 -18.93 6.45 17.16
C GLU A 206 -19.73 6.70 15.89
N ASN A 207 -19.36 6.02 14.79
CA ASN A 207 -19.92 6.31 13.47
C ASN A 207 -20.94 5.24 13.03
N VAL A 208 -20.58 3.96 13.12
CA VAL A 208 -21.50 2.85 12.78
C VAL A 208 -22.51 2.61 13.91
N ASN A 209 -22.15 2.96 15.15
CA ASN A 209 -22.94 2.74 16.36
C ASN A 209 -23.41 1.28 16.51
N ASN A 210 -22.53 0.33 16.19
CA ASN A 210 -22.81 -1.11 16.29
C ASN A 210 -21.87 -1.76 17.30
N LEU A 211 -22.32 -1.82 18.56
CA LEU A 211 -21.55 -2.36 19.67
C LEU A 211 -21.32 -3.87 19.56
N ASP A 212 -22.23 -4.61 18.91
CA ASP A 212 -22.06 -6.06 18.70
C ASP A 212 -20.86 -6.33 17.77
N ARG A 213 -20.77 -5.62 16.64
CA ARG A 213 -19.60 -5.69 15.74
C ARG A 213 -18.34 -5.19 16.43
N ALA A 214 -18.43 -4.14 17.25
CA ALA A 214 -17.30 -3.63 18.00
C ALA A 214 -16.79 -4.65 19.03
N TYR A 215 -17.69 -5.41 19.67
CA TYR A 215 -17.35 -6.51 20.56
C TYR A 215 -16.68 -7.67 19.82
N GLU A 216 -17.23 -8.12 18.69
CA GLU A 216 -16.61 -9.16 17.87
C GLU A 216 -15.20 -8.76 17.40
N PHE A 217 -15.02 -7.48 17.07
CA PHE A 217 -13.72 -6.94 16.69
C PHE A 217 -12.75 -6.91 17.88
N ALA A 218 -13.20 -6.45 19.05
CA ALA A 218 -12.40 -6.45 20.28
C ALA A 218 -11.97 -7.86 20.68
N GLU A 219 -12.84 -8.86 20.55
CA GLU A 219 -12.53 -10.26 20.82
C GLU A 219 -11.48 -10.82 19.85
N LYS A 220 -11.55 -10.45 18.57
CA LYS A 220 -10.56 -10.86 17.57
C LYS A 220 -9.19 -10.21 17.77
N CYS A 221 -9.16 -8.90 18.08
CA CYS A 221 -7.91 -8.16 18.28
C CYS A 221 -7.27 -8.49 19.64
N ASN A 222 -8.09 -8.74 20.66
CA ASN A 222 -7.69 -9.03 22.04
C ASN A 222 -6.62 -8.06 22.60
N GLN A 223 -6.79 -6.77 22.32
CA GLN A 223 -5.91 -5.70 22.81
C GLN A 223 -6.59 -4.92 23.94
N SER A 224 -5.82 -4.59 24.98
CA SER A 224 -6.31 -3.83 26.15
C SER A 224 -6.96 -2.52 25.75
N ASP A 225 -6.32 -1.78 24.84
CA ASP A 225 -6.76 -0.44 24.42
C ASP A 225 -8.10 -0.50 23.68
N VAL A 226 -8.29 -1.54 22.86
CA VAL A 226 -9.52 -1.78 22.10
C VAL A 226 -10.67 -2.11 23.05
N TRP A 227 -10.45 -3.01 24.01
CA TRP A 227 -11.43 -3.34 25.04
C TRP A 227 -11.78 -2.12 25.92
N ALA A 228 -10.80 -1.30 26.27
CA ALA A 228 -11.01 -0.09 27.07
C ALA A 228 -11.89 0.94 26.32
N SER A 229 -11.67 1.12 25.02
CA SER A 229 -12.51 1.98 24.18
C SER A 229 -13.94 1.46 24.07
N LEU A 230 -14.13 0.15 23.86
CA LEU A 230 -15.45 -0.49 23.85
C LEU A 230 -16.18 -0.33 25.18
N ALA A 231 -15.48 -0.59 26.28
CA ALA A 231 -16.05 -0.51 27.62
C ALA A 231 -16.53 0.91 27.95
N LYS A 232 -15.73 1.93 27.60
CA LYS A 232 -16.12 3.35 27.73
C LYS A 232 -17.37 3.68 26.91
N ALA A 233 -17.48 3.12 25.71
CA ALA A 233 -18.65 3.32 24.86
C ALA A 233 -19.91 2.65 25.41
N GLN A 234 -19.81 1.40 25.85
CA GLN A 234 -20.88 0.66 26.51
C GLN A 234 -21.37 1.40 27.78
N LEU A 235 -20.43 1.94 28.57
CA LEU A 235 -20.76 2.72 29.77
C LEU A 235 -21.54 4.00 29.44
N LYS A 236 -21.23 4.66 28.32
CA LYS A 236 -21.97 5.84 27.83
C LYS A 236 -23.40 5.48 27.37
N GLN A 237 -23.64 4.26 26.92
CA GLN A 237 -24.95 3.76 26.49
C GLN A 237 -25.73 3.05 27.63
N ASP A 238 -25.35 3.26 28.89
CA ASP A 238 -25.98 2.63 30.07
C ASP A 238 -25.89 1.09 30.13
N LEU A 239 -25.06 0.47 29.31
CA LEU A 239 -24.77 -0.98 29.31
C LEU A 239 -23.70 -1.31 30.36
N VAL A 240 -24.06 -1.15 31.64
CA VAL A 240 -23.10 -1.22 32.76
C VAL A 240 -22.48 -2.61 32.92
N LYS A 241 -23.26 -3.68 32.74
CA LYS A 241 -22.79 -5.06 32.91
C LYS A 241 -21.74 -5.40 31.86
N GLU A 242 -22.07 -5.15 30.61
CA GLU A 242 -21.22 -5.38 29.45
C GLU A 242 -19.96 -4.50 29.51
N ALA A 243 -20.12 -3.24 29.93
CA ALA A 243 -18.99 -2.31 30.12
C ALA A 243 -18.01 -2.83 31.16
N VAL A 244 -18.49 -3.33 32.30
CA VAL A 244 -17.63 -3.90 33.36
C VAL A 244 -16.90 -5.14 32.86
N ASP A 245 -17.57 -6.04 32.16
CA ASP A 245 -16.93 -7.23 31.58
C ASP A 245 -15.85 -6.85 30.56
N SER A 246 -16.12 -5.88 29.68
CA SER A 246 -15.14 -5.34 28.74
C SER A 246 -13.96 -4.66 29.44
N PHE A 247 -14.20 -3.92 30.53
CA PHE A 247 -13.14 -3.30 31.34
C PHE A 247 -12.28 -4.34 32.04
N ILE A 248 -12.87 -5.44 32.52
CA ILE A 248 -12.13 -6.55 33.10
C ILE A 248 -11.22 -7.19 32.04
N LYS A 249 -11.71 -7.39 30.82
CA LYS A 249 -10.91 -7.88 29.68
C LYS A 249 -9.81 -6.90 29.26
N ALA A 250 -10.06 -5.60 29.38
CA ALA A 250 -9.07 -4.55 29.12
C ALA A 250 -7.96 -4.50 30.18
N GLU A 251 -8.20 -5.08 31.36
CA GLU A 251 -7.37 -4.93 32.55
C GLU A 251 -7.05 -3.45 32.91
N ASP A 252 -7.95 -2.52 32.56
CA ASP A 252 -7.75 -1.07 32.71
C ASP A 252 -8.25 -0.56 34.07
N PRO A 253 -7.37 -0.22 35.03
CA PRO A 253 -7.75 0.33 36.33
C PRO A 253 -8.04 1.84 36.27
N GLY A 254 -7.68 2.52 35.18
CA GLY A 254 -7.73 3.98 35.06
C GLY A 254 -9.15 4.54 35.01
N ALA A 255 -10.11 3.77 34.51
CA ALA A 255 -11.50 4.19 34.33
C ALA A 255 -12.37 4.10 35.61
N TYR A 256 -11.79 3.79 36.78
CA TYR A 256 -12.56 3.49 37.99
C TYR A 256 -13.56 4.58 38.40
N LYS A 257 -13.23 5.87 38.22
CA LYS A 257 -14.12 6.98 38.61
C LYS A 257 -15.41 6.96 37.80
N GLU A 258 -15.32 6.72 36.51
CA GLU A 258 -16.47 6.69 35.60
C GLU A 258 -17.34 5.46 35.90
N VAL A 259 -16.72 4.29 36.08
CA VAL A 259 -17.41 3.04 36.42
C VAL A 259 -18.14 3.16 37.76
N VAL A 260 -17.49 3.71 38.80
CA VAL A 260 -18.10 3.92 40.13
C VAL A 260 -19.32 4.82 40.05
N ASN A 261 -19.19 5.97 39.38
CA ASN A 261 -20.30 6.92 39.26
C ASN A 261 -21.50 6.27 38.55
N LYS A 262 -21.25 5.53 37.48
CA LYS A 262 -22.32 4.90 36.69
C LYS A 262 -22.96 3.70 37.39
N CYS A 263 -22.17 2.84 38.03
CA CYS A 263 -22.67 1.73 38.83
C CYS A 263 -23.48 2.20 40.04
N SER A 264 -23.07 3.31 40.68
CA SER A 264 -23.81 3.88 41.82
C SER A 264 -25.17 4.47 41.41
N GLN A 265 -25.27 5.03 40.20
CA GLN A 265 -26.52 5.55 39.65
C GLN A 265 -27.50 4.46 39.22
N THR A 266 -26.98 3.28 38.86
CA THR A 266 -27.77 2.18 38.29
C THR A 266 -27.96 1.01 39.26
N GLU A 267 -27.51 1.14 40.51
CA GLU A 267 -27.57 0.12 41.58
C GLU A 267 -26.85 -1.21 41.27
N HIS A 268 -25.87 -1.21 40.35
CA HIS A 268 -25.08 -2.40 39.96
C HIS A 268 -23.87 -2.64 40.88
N CYS A 269 -24.12 -2.91 42.17
CA CYS A 269 -23.06 -3.10 43.16
C CYS A 269 -22.21 -4.37 42.93
N GLU A 270 -22.78 -5.44 42.38
CA GLU A 270 -22.04 -6.69 42.15
C GLU A 270 -20.96 -6.55 41.07
N ASP A 271 -21.31 -5.88 39.96
CA ASP A 271 -20.39 -5.64 38.85
C ASP A 271 -19.25 -4.70 39.27
N LEU A 272 -19.56 -3.69 40.09
CA LEU A 272 -18.55 -2.81 40.67
C LEU A 272 -17.52 -3.56 41.54
N VAL A 273 -17.96 -4.55 42.33
CA VAL A 273 -17.05 -5.39 43.12
C VAL A 273 -16.12 -6.19 42.22
N ARG A 274 -16.63 -6.76 41.11
CA ARG A 274 -15.80 -7.49 40.13
C ARG A 274 -14.74 -6.60 39.50
N TYR A 275 -15.12 -5.38 39.10
CA TYR A 275 -14.16 -4.40 38.56
C TYR A 275 -13.07 -4.05 39.58
N PHE A 276 -13.42 -3.79 40.85
CA PHE A 276 -12.43 -3.50 41.89
C PHE A 276 -11.50 -4.68 42.22
N GLN A 277 -12.01 -5.92 42.13
CA GLN A 277 -11.16 -7.11 42.28
C GLN A 277 -10.10 -7.19 41.18
N MET A 278 -10.48 -6.93 39.93
CA MET A 278 -9.54 -6.82 38.80
C MET A 278 -8.51 -5.70 39.04
N ALA A 279 -8.97 -4.49 39.35
CA ALA A 279 -8.10 -3.33 39.56
C ALA A 279 -7.09 -3.55 40.72
N ARG A 280 -7.51 -4.23 41.78
CA ARG A 280 -6.64 -4.61 42.92
C ARG A 280 -5.63 -5.69 42.54
N LYS A 281 -5.99 -6.64 41.69
CA LYS A 281 -5.08 -7.67 41.20
C LYS A 281 -3.99 -7.03 40.34
N LYS A 282 -4.39 -6.17 39.40
CA LYS A 282 -3.45 -5.46 38.52
C LYS A 282 -2.50 -4.58 39.31
N SER A 283 -3.00 -3.78 40.27
CA SER A 283 -2.12 -2.92 41.08
C SER A 283 -1.11 -3.70 41.89
N ARG A 284 -1.47 -4.88 42.43
CA ARG A 284 -0.53 -5.77 43.12
C ARG A 284 0.54 -6.34 42.18
N GLU A 285 0.18 -6.69 40.96
CA GLU A 285 1.13 -7.15 39.94
C GLU A 285 2.10 -6.04 39.53
N SER A 286 1.63 -4.79 39.40
CA SER A 286 2.47 -3.62 39.11
C SER A 286 3.49 -3.27 40.22
N TYR A 287 3.27 -3.71 41.46
CA TYR A 287 4.22 -3.53 42.57
C TYR A 287 5.28 -4.63 42.63
N ILE A 288 5.10 -5.73 41.88
CA ILE A 288 5.96 -6.92 41.91
C ILE A 288 6.92 -6.95 40.70
N GLU A 289 6.58 -6.29 39.60
CA GLU A 289 7.49 -5.98 38.46
C GLU A 289 8.38 -4.76 38.75
#